data_AF-A0A812I1R8-F1
#
_entry.id   AF-A0A812I1R8-F1
#
_cell.length_a   1.000
_cell.length_b   1.000
_cell.length_c   1.000
_cell.angle_alpha   90.00
_cell.angle_beta   90.00
_cell.angle_gamma   90.00
#
_symmetry.space_group_name_H-M   'P 1'
#
loop_
_entity.id
_entity.type
_entity.pdbx_description
1 polymer ?
#
loop_
_entity_poly.entity_id
_entity_poly.type
_entity_poly.pdbx_seq_one_letter_code
_entity_poly.pdbx_strand_id
1 'polypeptide(L)'
;MSRAGQAAGKKELPPGIRARFTEIFVDEAVLSGRCWSSSQLHGLDRRSRSPMSVSPPKPRPLQAHDLKSKVFVVPTWCDICKGVLVGHGFVCAGPCQMRCHRGLGANGAENCKAELLMKKCEEVAHVQGQYQFGDVTKQIFRNEKQRIKDLVVTEFVKEQASFGKFDKLKAYSEALQEWWDEDRVVRYMLLAIFSIELALLVITYGSVFLCAWPVHGASRASRLAWLQAMSNCTSAAVFEGLLILLIHVLATQLLVYSDLVRSFVREILQINLSELQIDVGKAADAVTNITVHGLKTTACVACLGMALWMRSVQLVYDNSHP
;
A
#
# COMPACT_ATOMS: atom_id res chain seq x y z
N MET A 1 43.76 -0.47 29.06
CA MET A 1 42.50 0.12 28.57
C MET A 1 42.81 1.45 27.87
N SER A 2 42.48 1.62 26.59
CA SER A 2 42.29 2.92 25.93
C SER A 2 41.59 2.71 24.58
N ARG A 3 40.99 3.77 24.02
CA ARG A 3 40.29 3.73 22.73
C ARG A 3 41.24 4.10 21.58
N ALA A 4 41.16 3.37 20.48
CA ALA A 4 41.65 3.80 19.17
C ALA A 4 40.52 3.64 18.14
N GLY A 5 39.72 4.68 17.95
CA GLY A 5 38.63 4.67 16.97
C GLY A 5 39.16 5.01 15.58
N GLN A 6 39.40 4.01 14.73
CA GLN A 6 39.67 4.25 13.31
C GLN A 6 38.37 4.60 12.60
N ALA A 7 38.24 5.86 12.18
CA ALA A 7 37.15 6.30 11.33
C ALA A 7 37.27 5.62 9.95
N ALA A 8 36.29 4.79 9.58
CA ALA A 8 36.23 4.19 8.26
C ALA A 8 36.18 5.30 7.20
N GLY A 9 37.20 5.35 6.35
CA GLY A 9 37.36 6.44 5.38
C GLY A 9 36.17 6.55 4.44
N LYS A 10 35.67 7.77 4.25
CA LYS A 10 34.64 8.09 3.25
C LYS A 10 35.19 7.85 1.84
N LYS A 11 35.08 6.62 1.33
CA LYS A 11 35.26 6.33 -0.10
C LYS A 11 34.15 7.05 -0.85
N GLU A 12 34.49 8.17 -1.49
CA GLU A 12 33.54 8.88 -2.34
C GLU A 12 33.10 7.98 -3.51
N LEU A 13 31.82 8.08 -3.87
CA LEU A 13 31.28 7.38 -5.03
C LEU A 13 31.90 7.94 -6.33
N PRO A 14 32.25 7.09 -7.31
CA PRO A 14 32.73 7.53 -8.61
C PRO A 14 31.82 8.60 -9.24
N PRO A 15 32.36 9.62 -9.94
CA PRO A 15 31.58 10.76 -10.44
C PRO A 15 30.33 10.37 -11.27
N GLY A 16 30.46 9.35 -12.13
CA GLY A 16 29.35 8.83 -12.94
C GLY A 16 28.24 8.11 -12.16
N ILE A 17 28.46 7.77 -10.89
CA ILE A 17 27.42 7.30 -9.97
C ILE A 17 26.78 8.49 -9.24
N ARG A 18 27.56 9.50 -8.85
CA ARG A 18 27.05 10.73 -8.20
C ARG A 18 25.92 11.37 -9.03
N ALA A 19 26.13 11.50 -10.34
CA ALA A 19 25.13 12.03 -11.28
C ALA A 19 23.82 11.21 -11.36
N ARG A 20 23.85 9.89 -11.09
CA ARG A 20 22.66 9.01 -11.15
C ARG A 20 21.77 9.08 -9.90
N PHE A 21 22.20 9.78 -8.84
CA PHE A 21 21.44 9.95 -7.59
C PHE A 21 21.02 11.40 -7.31
N THR A 22 21.45 12.37 -8.13
CA THR A 22 21.15 13.80 -7.94
C THR A 22 19.91 14.30 -8.68
N GLU A 23 19.28 13.50 -9.54
CA GLU A 23 18.10 13.90 -10.33
C GLU A 23 16.75 13.45 -9.74
N ILE A 24 16.75 12.84 -8.55
CA ILE A 24 15.52 12.58 -7.77
C ILE A 24 15.29 13.75 -6.80
N PHE A 25 15.12 14.95 -7.34
CA PHE A 25 14.45 16.04 -6.64
C PHE A 25 12.96 15.99 -6.97
N VAL A 26 12.13 16.16 -5.95
CA VAL A 26 10.68 16.28 -6.11
C VAL A 26 10.36 17.67 -6.63
N ASP A 27 9.52 17.77 -7.67
CA ASP A 27 9.02 19.06 -8.16
C ASP A 27 8.11 19.74 -7.13
N GLU A 28 8.69 20.57 -6.26
CA GLU A 28 7.95 21.43 -5.32
C GLU A 28 7.16 22.56 -6.03
N ALA A 29 7.28 22.67 -7.36
CA ALA A 29 6.65 23.69 -8.20
C ALA A 29 5.11 23.67 -8.23
N VAL A 30 4.45 22.64 -7.68
CA VAL A 30 2.98 22.50 -7.70
C VAL A 30 2.27 23.36 -6.63
N LEU A 31 3.01 23.93 -5.66
CA LEU A 31 2.43 24.64 -4.51
C LEU A 31 2.44 26.19 -4.57
N SER A 32 2.95 26.80 -5.64
CA SER A 32 3.00 28.27 -5.79
C SER A 32 2.26 28.77 -7.04
N GLY A 33 0.99 29.14 -6.91
CA GLY A 33 0.21 29.70 -8.02
C GLY A 33 0.24 31.23 -8.09
N ARG A 34 0.52 31.80 -9.28
CA ARG A 34 -0.09 33.01 -9.88
C ARG A 34 0.66 33.51 -11.13
N CYS A 35 -0.09 33.73 -12.23
CA CYS A 35 0.26 34.60 -13.38
C CYS A 35 1.50 34.16 -14.20
N TRP A 36 1.68 34.54 -15.47
CA TRP A 36 1.26 35.74 -16.20
C TRP A 36 0.48 35.49 -17.50
N SER A 37 -0.18 36.55 -18.00
CA SER A 37 -0.66 36.72 -19.39
C SER A 37 0.47 37.37 -20.26
N SER A 38 0.36 37.67 -21.56
CA SER A 38 -0.70 37.72 -22.58
C SER A 38 -0.09 37.23 -23.93
N SER A 39 -0.81 36.83 -24.99
CA SER A 39 -1.57 37.65 -25.95
C SER A 39 -2.17 36.71 -27.04
N GLN A 40 -3.43 36.85 -27.49
CA GLN A 40 -3.90 37.58 -28.70
C GLN A 40 -3.15 37.23 -30.02
N LEU A 41 -3.76 37.00 -31.19
CA LEU A 41 -5.15 36.89 -31.73
C LEU A 41 -5.05 36.06 -33.06
N HIS A 42 -6.06 35.57 -33.80
CA HIS A 42 -7.55 35.60 -33.88
C HIS A 42 -8.07 34.13 -34.01
N GLY A 43 -9.35 33.77 -34.18
CA GLY A 43 -10.64 34.49 -34.23
C GLY A 43 -11.53 34.10 -35.43
N LEU A 44 -12.64 33.38 -35.19
CA LEU A 44 -13.85 33.32 -36.04
C LEU A 44 -15.01 32.58 -35.33
N ASP A 45 -16.25 32.98 -35.59
CA ASP A 45 -17.45 32.51 -34.88
C ASP A 45 -17.95 31.11 -35.28
N ARG A 46 -18.39 30.31 -34.29
CA ARG A 46 -19.51 29.36 -34.49
C ARG A 46 -20.26 28.98 -33.20
N ARG A 47 -21.44 29.59 -33.06
CA ARG A 47 -22.59 29.25 -32.18
C ARG A 47 -22.42 28.08 -31.20
N SER A 48 -22.34 28.48 -29.92
CA SER A 48 -23.01 27.86 -28.76
C SER A 48 -23.65 26.47 -28.95
N ARG A 49 -22.96 25.45 -28.44
CA ARG A 49 -23.57 24.48 -27.53
C ARG A 49 -22.66 24.38 -26.31
N SER A 50 -23.19 24.67 -25.12
CA SER A 50 -22.45 24.46 -23.88
C SER A 50 -22.08 22.98 -23.77
N PRO A 51 -20.79 22.61 -23.64
CA PRO A 51 -20.45 21.26 -23.24
C PRO A 51 -21.06 21.05 -21.84
N MET A 52 -21.76 19.94 -21.64
CA MET A 52 -22.21 19.58 -20.30
C MET A 52 -21.00 19.52 -19.37
N SER A 53 -21.16 19.96 -18.12
CA SER A 53 -20.13 19.82 -17.09
C SER A 53 -19.94 18.34 -16.77
N VAL A 54 -19.12 17.66 -17.57
CA VAL A 54 -18.59 16.34 -17.25
C VAL A 54 -17.69 16.57 -16.04
N SER A 55 -18.22 16.30 -14.85
CA SER A 55 -17.46 16.34 -13.61
C SER A 55 -16.15 15.56 -13.83
N PRO A 56 -14.98 16.12 -13.46
CA PRO A 56 -13.72 15.43 -13.70
C PRO A 56 -13.82 14.03 -13.10
N PRO A 57 -13.52 12.96 -13.89
CA PRO A 57 -13.79 11.61 -13.46
C PRO A 57 -13.07 11.36 -12.15
N LYS A 58 -13.82 10.95 -11.11
CA LYS A 58 -13.27 10.68 -9.76
C LYS A 58 -11.95 9.92 -9.94
N PRO A 59 -10.84 10.40 -9.36
CA PRO A 59 -9.52 9.82 -9.62
C PRO A 59 -9.56 8.34 -9.25
N ARG A 60 -9.57 7.49 -10.27
CA ARG A 60 -9.52 6.04 -10.08
C ARG A 60 -8.17 5.72 -9.42
N PRO A 61 -8.11 4.78 -8.48
CA PRO A 61 -6.83 4.35 -7.91
C PRO A 61 -5.88 3.95 -9.05
N LEU A 62 -4.60 4.24 -8.89
CA LEU A 62 -3.58 3.92 -9.91
C LEU A 62 -3.48 2.40 -10.07
N GLN A 63 -4.22 1.85 -11.04
CA GLN A 63 -4.12 0.44 -11.39
C GLN A 63 -2.74 0.19 -12.02
N ALA A 64 -1.91 -0.57 -11.30
CA ALA A 64 -0.67 -1.10 -11.83
C ALA A 64 -0.95 -2.00 -13.06
N HIS A 65 0.01 -2.06 -13.98
CA HIS A 65 -0.09 -2.94 -15.13
C HIS A 65 0.22 -4.39 -14.73
N ASP A 66 -0.72 -5.32 -14.92
CA ASP A 66 -0.49 -6.78 -14.80
C ASP A 66 0.35 -7.27 -16.00
N LEU A 67 1.68 -7.14 -15.89
CA LEU A 67 2.63 -7.41 -16.99
C LEU A 67 2.96 -8.89 -17.14
N LYS A 68 2.29 -9.56 -18.07
CA LYS A 68 2.56 -10.96 -18.42
C LYS A 68 3.64 -11.05 -19.50
N SER A 69 4.63 -11.91 -19.26
CA SER A 69 5.70 -12.21 -20.21
C SER A 69 5.12 -12.85 -21.47
N LYS A 70 5.50 -12.38 -22.66
CA LYS A 70 5.02 -12.90 -23.95
C LYS A 70 6.17 -13.01 -24.96
N VAL A 71 6.11 -14.05 -25.78
CA VAL A 71 6.96 -14.20 -26.97
C VAL A 71 6.18 -13.68 -28.19
N PHE A 72 6.67 -12.62 -28.80
CA PHE A 72 6.14 -12.03 -30.01
C PHE A 72 6.80 -12.70 -31.22
N VAL A 73 6.18 -13.78 -31.72
CA VAL A 73 6.65 -14.52 -32.90
C VAL A 73 6.41 -13.72 -34.19
N VAL A 74 5.26 -13.05 -34.28
CA VAL A 74 4.95 -12.07 -35.34
C VAL A 74 5.55 -10.71 -34.94
N PRO A 75 6.20 -9.97 -35.86
CA PRO A 75 6.62 -8.60 -35.60
C PRO A 75 5.45 -7.70 -35.23
N THR A 76 5.53 -7.10 -34.04
CA THR A 76 4.56 -6.12 -33.54
C THR A 76 5.26 -4.81 -33.20
N TRP A 77 4.57 -3.91 -32.50
CA TRP A 77 5.10 -2.60 -32.12
C TRP A 77 5.03 -2.42 -30.60
N CYS A 78 6.10 -1.87 -30.03
CA CYS A 78 6.16 -1.45 -28.63
C CYS A 78 5.36 -0.15 -28.45
N ASP A 79 4.32 -0.18 -27.63
CA ASP A 79 3.41 0.96 -27.38
C ASP A 79 4.07 2.07 -26.51
N ILE A 80 5.34 1.88 -26.12
CA ILE A 80 6.17 2.85 -25.41
C ILE A 80 7.13 3.56 -26.38
N CYS A 81 8.18 2.88 -26.85
CA CYS A 81 9.22 3.48 -27.68
C CYS A 81 8.91 3.47 -29.19
N LYS A 82 7.74 2.97 -29.61
CA LYS A 82 7.29 2.87 -31.01
C LYS A 82 8.20 2.03 -31.92
N GLY A 83 8.99 1.13 -31.34
CA GLY A 83 9.93 0.26 -32.05
C GLY A 83 9.36 -1.13 -32.36
N VAL A 84 9.95 -1.81 -33.36
CA VAL A 84 9.62 -3.21 -33.71
C VAL A 84 9.84 -4.12 -32.50
N LEU A 85 8.84 -4.94 -32.20
CA LEU A 85 8.77 -5.86 -31.05
C LEU A 85 8.58 -7.32 -31.54
N VAL A 86 9.70 -8.05 -31.52
CA VAL A 86 9.86 -9.49 -31.80
C VAL A 86 10.56 -10.16 -30.61
N GLY A 87 10.29 -11.44 -30.37
CA GLY A 87 10.91 -12.19 -29.28
C GLY A 87 10.31 -11.87 -27.91
N HIS A 88 11.10 -11.88 -26.84
CA HIS A 88 10.59 -11.67 -25.47
C HIS A 88 10.24 -10.20 -25.18
N GLY A 89 9.04 -9.98 -24.65
CA GLY A 89 8.58 -8.72 -24.09
C GLY A 89 7.45 -8.93 -23.07
N PHE A 90 6.70 -7.88 -22.76
CA PHE A 90 5.56 -7.93 -21.86
C PHE A 90 4.28 -7.43 -22.53
N VAL A 91 3.15 -7.96 -22.08
CA VAL A 91 1.79 -7.47 -22.37
C VAL A 91 1.08 -7.23 -21.05
N CYS A 92 0.46 -6.06 -20.89
CA CYS A 92 -0.46 -5.84 -19.78
C CYS A 92 -1.73 -6.67 -20.00
N ALA A 93 -2.13 -7.52 -19.04
CA ALA A 93 -3.39 -8.26 -19.11
C ALA A 93 -4.61 -7.45 -18.62
N GLY A 94 -4.39 -6.24 -18.09
CA GLY A 94 -5.45 -5.26 -17.80
C GLY A 94 -6.05 -4.63 -19.07
N PRO A 95 -6.96 -3.65 -18.93
CA PRO A 95 -7.72 -3.09 -20.05
C PRO A 95 -6.86 -2.43 -21.13
N CYS A 96 -5.69 -1.90 -20.77
CA CYS A 96 -4.82 -1.18 -21.72
C CYS A 96 -4.14 -2.07 -22.77
N GLN A 97 -4.02 -3.38 -22.54
CA GLN A 97 -3.33 -4.38 -23.39
C GLN A 97 -1.90 -4.00 -23.86
N MET A 98 -1.27 -2.98 -23.25
CA MET A 98 -0.04 -2.35 -23.74
C MET A 98 1.13 -3.33 -23.82
N ARG A 99 1.89 -3.22 -24.91
CA ARG A 99 3.01 -4.10 -25.24
C ARG A 99 4.34 -3.35 -25.08
N CYS A 100 5.32 -3.91 -24.38
CA CYS A 100 6.65 -3.32 -24.25
C CYS A 100 7.79 -4.33 -24.38
N HIS A 101 9.00 -3.81 -24.64
CA HIS A 101 10.24 -4.59 -24.53
C HIS A 101 10.51 -4.99 -23.07
N ARG A 102 11.36 -6.01 -22.88
CA ARG A 102 11.88 -6.38 -21.55
C ARG A 102 12.76 -5.30 -20.90
N GLY A 103 13.40 -4.43 -21.70
CA GLY A 103 14.26 -3.34 -21.23
C GLY A 103 14.51 -2.32 -22.35
N LEU A 104 15.76 -2.17 -22.78
CA LEU A 104 16.21 -1.24 -23.82
C LEU A 104 15.26 -1.12 -25.04
N GLY A 105 14.70 0.08 -25.22
CA GLY A 105 13.77 0.41 -26.29
C GLY A 105 14.43 0.87 -27.59
N ALA A 106 13.62 1.44 -28.47
CA ALA A 106 14.11 2.29 -29.55
C ALA A 106 14.44 3.69 -29.00
N ASN A 107 15.20 4.48 -29.76
CA ASN A 107 15.47 5.90 -29.48
C ASN A 107 16.10 6.21 -28.11
N GLY A 108 16.84 5.27 -27.52
CA GLY A 108 17.62 5.48 -26.30
C GLY A 108 16.91 5.19 -24.97
N ALA A 109 15.62 4.85 -25.00
CA ALA A 109 14.85 4.41 -23.82
C ALA A 109 15.58 3.30 -23.03
N GLU A 110 16.14 3.62 -21.85
CA GLU A 110 16.97 2.68 -21.06
C GLU A 110 16.17 1.45 -20.59
N ASN A 111 14.88 1.63 -20.26
CA ASN A 111 13.99 0.55 -19.79
C ASN A 111 12.51 0.83 -20.14
N CYS A 112 12.04 0.31 -21.28
CA CYS A 112 10.63 0.45 -21.67
C CYS A 112 9.63 -0.21 -20.71
N LYS A 113 10.06 -1.15 -19.86
CA LYS A 113 9.19 -1.74 -18.83
C LYS A 113 8.94 -0.74 -17.70
N ALA A 114 9.99 -0.04 -17.27
CA ALA A 114 9.85 1.06 -16.30
C ALA A 114 8.95 2.18 -16.84
N GLU A 115 9.17 2.61 -18.09
CA GLU A 115 8.33 3.62 -18.76
C GLU A 115 6.87 3.19 -18.96
N LEU A 116 6.58 1.88 -18.99
CA LEU A 116 5.21 1.35 -18.98
C LEU A 116 4.62 1.38 -17.56
N LEU A 117 5.38 0.94 -16.55
CA LEU A 117 4.94 0.95 -15.15
C LEU A 117 4.71 2.36 -14.58
N MET A 118 5.35 3.38 -15.14
CA MET A 118 5.13 4.79 -14.81
C MET A 118 3.91 5.41 -15.51
N LYS A 119 3.21 4.68 -16.39
CA LYS A 119 1.95 5.10 -17.02
C LYS A 119 0.76 4.49 -16.28
N LYS A 120 -0.43 5.03 -16.55
CA LYS A 120 -1.69 4.49 -16.03
C LYS A 120 -2.20 3.35 -16.93
N CYS A 121 -2.78 2.33 -16.31
CA CYS A 121 -3.44 1.24 -17.01
C CYS A 121 -4.85 1.67 -17.50
N GLU A 122 -4.90 2.48 -18.55
CA GLU A 122 -6.11 2.99 -19.21
C GLU A 122 -6.18 2.48 -20.66
N GLU A 123 -7.37 2.36 -21.25
CA GLU A 123 -7.51 1.91 -22.65
C GLU A 123 -6.80 2.87 -23.61
N VAL A 124 -5.93 2.35 -24.48
CA VAL A 124 -5.11 3.14 -25.40
C VAL A 124 -5.14 2.58 -26.81
N ALA A 125 -5.12 3.47 -27.80
CA ALA A 125 -4.90 3.09 -29.19
C ALA A 125 -3.47 2.55 -29.37
N HIS A 126 -3.35 1.28 -29.77
CA HIS A 126 -2.06 0.65 -30.07
C HIS A 126 -1.30 1.41 -31.16
N VAL A 127 0.00 1.58 -30.95
CA VAL A 127 0.85 2.25 -31.93
C VAL A 127 1.18 1.28 -33.07
N GLN A 128 1.18 1.80 -34.30
CA GLN A 128 1.86 1.17 -35.44
C GLN A 128 3.01 2.08 -35.88
N GLY A 129 4.19 1.50 -36.07
CA GLY A 129 5.36 2.18 -36.63
C GLY A 129 5.55 1.82 -38.11
N GLN A 130 6.53 2.46 -38.75
CA GLN A 130 7.02 2.08 -40.08
C GLN A 130 8.24 1.16 -39.92
N TYR A 131 8.19 -0.03 -40.49
CA TYR A 131 9.30 -0.99 -40.44
C TYR A 131 10.48 -0.53 -41.30
N GLN A 132 11.68 -0.48 -40.74
CA GLN A 132 12.91 -0.27 -41.50
C GLN A 132 13.76 -1.55 -41.56
N PHE A 133 14.47 -1.73 -42.68
CA PHE A 133 15.35 -2.88 -42.86
C PHE A 133 16.42 -2.91 -41.75
N GLY A 134 16.62 -4.11 -41.18
CA GLY A 134 17.54 -4.33 -40.06
C GLY A 134 16.99 -3.99 -38.67
N ASP A 135 15.75 -3.50 -38.52
CA ASP A 135 15.19 -3.19 -37.18
C ASP A 135 15.08 -4.42 -36.27
N VAL A 136 14.79 -5.60 -36.83
CA VAL A 136 14.81 -6.87 -36.10
C VAL A 136 16.23 -7.14 -35.57
N THR A 137 17.26 -6.99 -36.41
CA THR A 137 18.67 -7.17 -36.03
C THR A 137 19.09 -6.17 -34.94
N LYS A 138 18.72 -4.89 -35.08
CA LYS A 138 18.90 -3.85 -34.05
C LYS A 138 18.17 -4.23 -32.74
N GLN A 139 17.03 -4.91 -32.81
CA GLN A 139 16.29 -5.34 -31.62
C GLN A 139 16.93 -6.56 -30.95
N ILE A 140 17.38 -7.56 -31.70
CA ILE A 140 18.12 -8.72 -31.17
C ILE A 140 19.36 -8.24 -30.39
N PHE A 141 20.13 -7.31 -30.96
CA PHE A 141 21.30 -6.73 -30.28
C PHE A 141 20.94 -5.97 -28.99
N ARG A 142 19.82 -5.23 -28.97
CA ARG A 142 19.31 -4.56 -27.76
C ARG A 142 18.83 -5.54 -26.70
N ASN A 143 18.11 -6.59 -27.10
CA ASN A 143 17.66 -7.67 -26.21
C ASN A 143 18.87 -8.35 -25.53
N GLU A 144 19.93 -8.64 -26.29
CA GLU A 144 21.15 -9.27 -25.74
C GLU A 144 21.96 -8.32 -24.85
N LYS A 145 22.11 -7.05 -25.25
CA LYS A 145 22.72 -6.01 -24.39
C LYS A 145 21.94 -5.84 -23.06
N GLN A 146 20.62 -5.99 -23.09
CA GLN A 146 19.80 -6.00 -21.88
C GLN A 146 20.03 -7.29 -21.06
N ARG A 147 20.09 -8.47 -21.69
CA ARG A 147 20.38 -9.75 -20.99
C ARG A 147 21.69 -9.69 -20.21
N ILE A 148 22.71 -9.06 -20.79
CA ILE A 148 24.02 -8.84 -20.13
C ILE A 148 23.89 -7.83 -18.98
N LYS A 149 23.17 -6.71 -19.16
CA LYS A 149 22.88 -5.76 -18.05
C LYS A 149 22.18 -6.47 -16.88
N ASP A 150 21.07 -7.17 -17.15
CA ASP A 150 20.26 -7.88 -16.16
C ASP A 150 21.12 -8.87 -15.35
N LEU A 151 22.00 -9.63 -16.03
CA LEU A 151 22.89 -10.59 -15.40
C LEU A 151 23.96 -9.93 -14.53
N VAL A 152 24.61 -8.87 -15.02
CA VAL A 152 25.60 -8.11 -14.22
C VAL A 152 24.99 -7.50 -12.97
N VAL A 153 23.77 -6.95 -13.06
CA VAL A 153 23.05 -6.44 -11.88
C VAL A 153 22.69 -7.58 -10.92
N THR A 154 22.21 -8.71 -11.44
CA THR A 154 21.85 -9.89 -10.62
C THR A 154 23.07 -10.44 -9.85
N GLU A 155 24.20 -10.65 -10.53
CA GLU A 155 25.41 -11.16 -9.86
C GLU A 155 26.00 -10.12 -8.91
N PHE A 156 25.95 -8.82 -9.22
CA PHE A 156 26.37 -7.78 -8.29
C PHE A 156 25.48 -7.75 -7.03
N VAL A 157 24.16 -7.91 -7.14
CA VAL A 157 23.27 -7.98 -5.97
C VAL A 157 23.60 -9.19 -5.09
N LYS A 158 23.86 -10.36 -5.68
CA LYS A 158 24.35 -11.55 -4.95
C LYS A 158 25.71 -11.30 -4.28
N GLU A 159 26.64 -10.64 -4.98
CA GLU A 159 27.95 -10.29 -4.44
C GLU A 159 27.81 -9.35 -3.23
N GLN A 160 27.00 -8.30 -3.33
CA GLN A 160 26.71 -7.39 -2.21
C GLN A 160 25.99 -8.09 -1.04
N ALA A 161 25.17 -9.10 -1.31
CA ALA A 161 24.59 -9.96 -0.28
C ALA A 161 25.64 -10.87 0.38
N SER A 162 26.58 -11.44 -0.38
CA SER A 162 27.69 -12.24 0.16
C SER A 162 28.66 -11.43 1.02
N PHE A 163 28.75 -10.10 0.79
CA PHE A 163 29.47 -9.16 1.65
C PHE A 163 28.65 -8.68 2.88
N GLY A 164 27.51 -9.29 3.17
CA GLY A 164 26.73 -9.02 4.38
C GLY A 164 26.07 -7.63 4.47
N LYS A 165 26.02 -6.86 3.37
CA LYS A 165 25.41 -5.51 3.39
C LYS A 165 23.94 -5.52 3.81
N PHE A 166 23.25 -6.64 3.59
CA PHE A 166 21.85 -6.80 3.94
C PHE A 166 21.63 -7.52 5.28
N ASP A 167 22.67 -8.04 5.93
CA ASP A 167 22.55 -8.86 7.15
C ASP A 167 21.82 -8.11 8.27
N LYS A 168 22.07 -6.80 8.41
CA LYS A 168 21.36 -5.99 9.40
C LYS A 168 19.87 -5.83 9.07
N LEU A 169 19.52 -5.70 7.80
CA LEU A 169 18.11 -5.60 7.35
C LEU A 169 17.42 -6.96 7.48
N LYS A 170 18.12 -8.04 7.15
CA LYS A 170 17.67 -9.42 7.33
C LYS A 170 17.45 -9.72 8.81
N ALA A 171 18.40 -9.43 9.70
CA ALA A 171 18.26 -9.63 11.13
C ALA A 171 17.09 -8.83 11.74
N TYR A 172 16.82 -7.61 11.25
CA TYR A 172 15.59 -6.90 11.62
C TYR A 172 14.33 -7.61 11.11
N SER A 173 14.33 -8.14 9.88
CA SER A 173 13.20 -8.89 9.32
C SER A 173 12.95 -10.22 10.04
N GLU A 174 14.00 -10.97 10.37
CA GLU A 174 13.94 -12.24 11.10
C GLU A 174 13.45 -12.00 12.54
N ALA A 175 13.98 -11.00 13.24
CA ALA A 175 13.48 -10.61 14.56
C ALA A 175 12.01 -10.19 14.51
N LEU A 176 11.61 -9.40 13.50
CA LEU A 176 10.20 -8.99 13.36
C LEU A 176 9.28 -10.18 13.07
N GLN A 177 9.74 -11.19 12.31
CA GLN A 177 9.02 -12.44 12.09
C GLN A 177 8.95 -13.34 13.34
N GLU A 178 10.01 -13.40 14.16
CA GLU A 178 10.02 -14.16 15.42
C GLU A 178 9.02 -13.60 16.46
N TRP A 179 8.86 -12.27 16.50
CA TRP A 179 7.83 -11.61 17.32
C TRP A 179 6.43 -11.68 16.69
N TRP A 180 6.31 -11.88 15.38
CA TRP A 180 5.05 -11.88 14.61
C TRP A 180 4.48 -13.30 14.40
N ASP A 181 4.28 -14.00 15.51
CA ASP A 181 3.47 -15.21 15.61
C ASP A 181 1.98 -14.80 15.56
N GLU A 182 1.31 -14.99 14.42
CA GLU A 182 -0.10 -14.56 14.20
C GLU A 182 -1.02 -15.04 15.32
N ASP A 183 -0.87 -16.29 15.73
CA ASP A 183 -1.70 -16.96 16.73
C ASP A 183 -1.50 -16.35 18.12
N ARG A 184 -0.27 -15.92 18.43
CA ARG A 184 0.10 -15.19 19.65
C ARG A 184 -0.37 -13.73 19.62
N VAL A 185 -0.23 -13.03 18.50
CA VAL A 185 -0.68 -11.64 18.34
C VAL A 185 -2.20 -11.55 18.45
N VAL A 186 -2.96 -12.47 17.83
CA VAL A 186 -4.42 -12.55 18.01
C VAL A 186 -4.78 -12.80 19.47
N ARG A 187 -4.14 -13.76 20.16
CA ARG A 187 -4.41 -14.02 21.59
C ARG A 187 -4.14 -12.79 22.48
N TYR A 188 -3.05 -12.05 22.26
CA TYR A 188 -2.77 -10.84 23.03
C TYR A 188 -3.76 -9.70 22.73
N MET A 189 -4.20 -9.54 21.47
CA MET A 189 -5.25 -8.58 21.11
C MET A 189 -6.58 -8.92 21.78
N LEU A 190 -6.98 -10.19 21.79
CA LEU A 190 -8.21 -10.64 22.46
C LEU A 190 -8.13 -10.41 23.99
N LEU A 191 -6.97 -10.68 24.60
CA LEU A 191 -6.70 -10.40 26.01
C LEU A 191 -6.81 -8.90 26.32
N ALA A 192 -6.25 -8.04 25.44
CA ALA A 192 -6.32 -6.59 25.57
C ALA A 192 -7.77 -6.09 25.57
N ILE A 193 -8.54 -6.42 24.52
CA ILE A 193 -9.97 -6.05 24.39
C ILE A 193 -10.76 -6.49 25.64
N PHE A 194 -10.62 -7.76 26.05
CA PHE A 194 -11.31 -8.28 27.23
C PHE A 194 -10.92 -7.56 28.54
N SER A 195 -9.63 -7.24 28.72
CA SER A 195 -9.15 -6.55 29.92
C SER A 195 -9.56 -5.07 29.97
N ILE A 196 -9.66 -4.39 28.82
CA ILE A 196 -10.16 -3.01 28.71
C ILE A 196 -11.65 -2.99 29.07
N GLU A 197 -12.46 -3.86 28.48
CA GLU A 197 -13.90 -3.94 28.75
C GLU A 197 -14.21 -4.34 30.20
N LEU A 198 -13.45 -5.29 30.77
CA LEU A 198 -13.58 -5.64 32.18
C LEU A 198 -13.22 -4.48 33.12
N ALA A 199 -12.18 -3.70 32.77
CA ALA A 199 -11.82 -2.50 33.53
C ALA A 199 -12.90 -1.42 33.43
N LEU A 200 -13.43 -1.14 32.22
CA LEU A 200 -14.55 -0.20 32.01
C LEU A 200 -15.79 -0.60 32.81
N LEU A 201 -16.14 -1.89 32.79
CA LEU A 201 -17.26 -2.46 33.55
C LEU A 201 -17.09 -2.22 35.06
N VAL A 202 -15.95 -2.61 35.63
CA VAL A 202 -15.70 -2.50 37.08
C VAL A 202 -15.61 -1.03 37.52
N ILE A 203 -14.91 -0.18 36.77
CA ILE A 203 -14.76 1.25 37.09
C ILE A 203 -16.09 2.00 36.96
N THR A 204 -16.84 1.77 35.88
CA THR A 204 -18.15 2.43 35.68
C THR A 204 -19.17 1.95 36.71
N TYR A 205 -19.28 0.63 36.94
CA TYR A 205 -20.20 0.09 37.92
C TYR A 205 -19.86 0.60 39.33
N GLY A 206 -18.59 0.49 39.74
CA GLY A 206 -18.14 0.92 41.07
C GLY A 206 -18.37 2.41 41.33
N SER A 207 -17.98 3.28 40.40
CA SER A 207 -18.14 4.74 40.56
C SER A 207 -19.62 5.15 40.63
N VAL A 208 -20.45 4.70 39.67
CA VAL A 208 -21.88 5.05 39.65
C VAL A 208 -22.62 4.49 40.86
N PHE A 209 -22.29 3.26 41.28
CA PHE A 209 -22.87 2.65 42.48
C PHE A 209 -22.53 3.44 43.74
N LEU A 210 -21.27 3.80 43.95
CA LEU A 210 -20.82 4.58 45.12
C LEU A 210 -21.43 5.99 45.16
N CYS A 211 -21.61 6.63 44.01
CA CYS A 211 -22.28 7.94 43.94
C CYS A 211 -23.80 7.86 44.14
N ALA A 212 -24.47 6.84 43.61
CA ALA A 212 -25.94 6.72 43.67
C ALA A 212 -26.46 6.08 44.98
N TRP A 213 -25.67 5.22 45.63
CA TRP A 213 -26.06 4.48 46.83
C TRP A 213 -26.61 5.36 47.96
N PRO A 214 -25.95 6.48 48.37
CA PRO A 214 -26.41 7.30 49.49
C PRO A 214 -27.73 8.03 49.22
N VAL A 215 -28.08 8.27 47.94
CA VAL A 215 -29.22 9.11 47.54
C VAL A 215 -30.43 8.28 47.14
N HIS A 216 -30.22 7.10 46.54
CA HIS A 216 -31.29 6.28 45.95
C HIS A 216 -31.43 4.89 46.56
N GLY A 217 -30.52 4.49 47.45
CA GLY A 217 -30.50 3.18 48.07
C GLY A 217 -30.03 2.05 47.14
N ALA A 218 -29.72 0.90 47.75
CA ALA A 218 -29.02 -0.22 47.13
C ALA A 218 -29.58 -0.68 45.77
N SER A 219 -30.89 -0.91 45.71
CA SER A 219 -31.56 -1.51 44.54
C SER A 219 -31.60 -0.58 43.34
N ARG A 220 -31.83 0.73 43.55
CA ARG A 220 -31.84 1.73 42.48
C ARG A 220 -30.43 2.08 42.04
N ALA A 221 -29.49 2.22 42.98
CA ALA A 221 -28.08 2.48 42.68
C ALA A 221 -27.43 1.36 41.84
N SER A 222 -27.67 0.09 42.18
CA SER A 222 -27.16 -1.05 41.41
C SER A 222 -27.75 -1.11 39.99
N ARG A 223 -29.05 -0.84 39.81
CA ARG A 223 -29.68 -0.77 38.48
C ARG A 223 -29.09 0.34 37.61
N LEU A 224 -28.91 1.54 38.16
CA LEU A 224 -28.31 2.66 37.46
C LEU A 224 -26.84 2.37 37.08
N ALA A 225 -26.08 1.79 38.01
CA ALA A 225 -24.68 1.40 37.77
C ALA A 225 -24.55 0.33 36.67
N TRP A 226 -25.42 -0.68 36.66
CA TRP A 226 -25.48 -1.67 35.57
C TRP A 226 -25.82 -1.03 34.23
N LEU A 227 -26.85 -0.18 34.18
CA LEU A 227 -27.28 0.46 32.93
C LEU A 227 -26.20 1.38 32.35
N GLN A 228 -25.52 2.17 33.19
CA GLN A 228 -24.41 3.02 32.76
C GLN A 228 -23.18 2.19 32.33
N ALA A 229 -22.84 1.13 33.07
CA ALA A 229 -21.70 0.26 32.72
C ALA A 229 -21.93 -0.46 31.39
N MET A 230 -23.12 -1.03 31.16
CA MET A 230 -23.47 -1.63 29.86
C MET A 230 -23.50 -0.59 28.73
N SER A 231 -23.95 0.64 29.00
CA SER A 231 -23.91 1.73 28.02
C SER A 231 -22.47 2.13 27.65
N ASN A 232 -21.56 2.20 28.64
CA ASN A 232 -20.16 2.54 28.43
C ASN A 232 -19.43 1.43 27.64
N CYS A 233 -19.55 0.16 28.07
CA CYS A 233 -18.95 -0.98 27.38
C CYS A 233 -19.48 -1.11 25.93
N THR A 234 -20.80 -1.01 25.71
CA THR A 234 -21.36 -1.07 24.35
C THR A 234 -20.83 0.06 23.46
N SER A 235 -20.62 1.26 24.03
CA SER A 235 -20.04 2.39 23.29
C SER A 235 -18.55 2.20 23.00
N ALA A 236 -17.80 1.60 23.93
CA ALA A 236 -16.39 1.27 23.77
C ALA A 236 -16.18 0.21 22.68
N ALA A 237 -16.85 -0.94 22.76
CA ALA A 237 -16.80 -1.99 21.74
C ALA A 237 -17.14 -1.49 20.32
N VAL A 238 -18.09 -0.56 20.19
CA VAL A 238 -18.42 0.09 18.91
C VAL A 238 -17.28 1.00 18.44
N PHE A 239 -16.70 1.81 19.31
CA PHE A 239 -15.57 2.70 18.97
C PHE A 239 -14.31 1.89 18.62
N GLU A 240 -13.98 0.84 19.37
CA GLU A 240 -12.92 -0.11 19.04
C GLU A 240 -13.17 -0.81 17.71
N GLY A 241 -14.40 -1.25 17.43
CA GLY A 241 -14.79 -1.81 16.14
C GLY A 241 -14.53 -0.85 14.97
N LEU A 242 -14.88 0.44 15.12
CA LEU A 242 -14.60 1.48 14.11
C LEU A 242 -13.09 1.75 13.95
N LEU A 243 -12.31 1.70 15.04
CA LEU A 243 -10.87 1.90 15.01
C LEU A 243 -10.14 0.72 14.36
N ILE A 244 -10.54 -0.53 14.66
CA ILE A 244 -10.01 -1.72 13.98
C ILE A 244 -10.41 -1.72 12.50
N LEU A 245 -11.62 -1.26 12.15
CA LEU A 245 -12.05 -1.11 10.76
C LEU A 245 -11.19 -0.09 10.00
N LEU A 246 -10.85 1.04 10.63
CA LEU A 246 -9.93 2.01 10.06
C LEU A 246 -8.53 1.41 9.84
N ILE A 247 -7.99 0.67 10.80
CA ILE A 247 -6.71 -0.05 10.65
C ILE A 247 -6.79 -1.08 9.51
N HIS A 248 -7.88 -1.84 9.40
CA HIS A 248 -8.09 -2.81 8.32
C HIS A 248 -8.09 -2.14 6.93
N VAL A 249 -8.79 -1.02 6.79
CA VAL A 249 -8.81 -0.24 5.53
C VAL A 249 -7.43 0.33 5.22
N LEU A 250 -6.72 0.88 6.20
CA LEU A 250 -5.36 1.41 6.01
C LEU A 250 -4.36 0.30 5.63
N ALA A 251 -4.43 -0.88 6.26
CA ALA A 251 -3.64 -2.04 5.90
C ALA A 251 -3.95 -2.54 4.47
N THR A 252 -5.22 -2.52 4.07
CA THR A 252 -5.65 -2.90 2.72
C THR A 252 -5.18 -1.90 1.65
N GLN A 253 -5.11 -0.60 1.97
CA GLN A 253 -4.45 0.39 1.10
C GLN A 253 -2.94 0.16 1.04
N LEU A 254 -2.31 -0.12 2.19
CA LEU A 254 -0.87 -0.43 2.26
C LEU A 254 -0.50 -1.70 1.48
N LEU A 255 -1.39 -2.70 1.34
CA LEU A 255 -1.20 -3.82 0.41
C LEU A 255 -1.03 -3.35 -1.04
N VAL A 256 -1.93 -2.49 -1.53
CA VAL A 256 -1.90 -1.96 -2.91
C VAL A 256 -0.62 -1.14 -3.17
N TYR A 257 -0.20 -0.31 -2.21
CA TYR A 257 1.06 0.42 -2.30
C TYR A 257 2.29 -0.50 -2.14
N SER A 258 2.20 -1.52 -1.29
CA SER A 258 3.25 -2.55 -1.11
C SER A 258 3.50 -3.31 -2.40
N ASP A 259 2.47 -3.79 -3.09
CA ASP A 259 2.65 -4.52 -4.35
C ASP A 259 3.14 -3.61 -5.49
N LEU A 260 2.79 -2.32 -5.47
CA LEU A 260 3.38 -1.32 -6.38
C LEU A 260 4.88 -1.09 -6.08
N VAL A 261 5.26 -0.95 -4.80
CA VAL A 261 6.68 -0.83 -4.38
C VAL A 261 7.47 -2.12 -4.66
N ARG A 262 6.91 -3.29 -4.37
CA ARG A 262 7.47 -4.60 -4.70
C ARG A 262 7.68 -4.75 -6.21
N SER A 263 6.71 -4.33 -7.02
CA SER A 263 6.83 -4.31 -8.48
C SER A 263 7.92 -3.34 -8.93
N PHE A 264 7.99 -2.13 -8.37
CA PHE A 264 9.06 -1.16 -8.65
C PHE A 264 10.45 -1.72 -8.31
N VAL A 265 10.64 -2.26 -7.10
CA VAL A 265 11.93 -2.81 -6.64
C VAL A 265 12.35 -4.01 -7.49
N ARG A 266 11.41 -4.90 -7.85
CA ARG A 266 11.69 -6.09 -8.66
C ARG A 266 11.93 -5.77 -10.14
N GLU A 267 11.17 -4.85 -10.73
CA GLU A 267 11.10 -4.66 -12.19
C GLU A 267 11.86 -3.42 -12.69
N ILE A 268 12.15 -2.46 -11.81
CA ILE A 268 12.88 -1.23 -12.12
C ILE A 268 14.25 -1.21 -11.43
N LEU A 269 14.33 -1.56 -10.14
CA LEU A 269 15.64 -1.70 -9.45
C LEU A 269 16.31 -3.07 -9.67
N GLN A 270 15.59 -4.05 -10.23
CA GLN A 270 16.05 -5.44 -10.45
C GLN A 270 16.49 -6.17 -9.16
N ILE A 271 16.06 -5.71 -7.98
CA ILE A 271 16.37 -6.33 -6.69
C ILE A 271 15.27 -7.34 -6.35
N ASN A 272 15.64 -8.61 -6.22
CA ASN A 272 14.69 -9.65 -5.87
C ASN A 272 14.49 -9.73 -4.34
N LEU A 273 13.46 -9.04 -3.82
CA LEU A 273 13.15 -9.00 -2.38
C LEU A 273 12.97 -10.39 -1.72
N SER A 274 12.65 -11.44 -2.49
CA SER A 274 12.60 -12.81 -1.94
C SER A 274 13.97 -13.40 -1.62
N GLU A 275 15.04 -13.00 -2.32
CA GLU A 275 16.42 -13.39 -1.99
C GLU A 275 16.89 -12.71 -0.69
N LEU A 276 16.29 -11.58 -0.34
CA LEU A 276 16.45 -10.88 0.93
C LEU A 276 15.52 -11.40 2.04
N GLN A 277 14.65 -12.38 1.73
CA GLN A 277 13.64 -12.98 2.62
C GLN A 277 12.56 -12.01 3.14
N ILE A 278 12.41 -10.82 2.51
CA ILE A 278 11.45 -9.78 2.93
C ILE A 278 10.12 -9.95 2.16
N ASP A 279 9.17 -10.66 2.76
CA ASP A 279 7.85 -10.91 2.19
C ASP A 279 6.78 -9.93 2.73
N VAL A 280 6.77 -8.73 2.17
CA VAL A 280 5.83 -7.65 2.55
C VAL A 280 4.35 -8.03 2.36
N GLY A 281 4.07 -8.97 1.43
CA GLY A 281 2.73 -9.52 1.22
C GLY A 281 2.22 -10.24 2.46
N LYS A 282 2.95 -11.28 2.92
CA LYS A 282 2.61 -12.05 4.13
C LYS A 282 2.41 -11.17 5.36
N ALA A 283 3.26 -10.16 5.54
CA ALA A 283 3.14 -9.24 6.68
C ALA A 283 1.80 -8.51 6.69
N ALA A 284 1.27 -8.12 5.52
CA ALA A 284 0.00 -7.42 5.42
C ALA A 284 -1.21 -8.35 5.32
N ASP A 285 -1.06 -9.55 4.71
CA ASP A 285 -2.06 -10.64 4.83
C ASP A 285 -2.34 -10.93 6.31
N ALA A 286 -1.29 -11.10 7.11
CA ALA A 286 -1.39 -11.31 8.56
C ALA A 286 -2.09 -10.14 9.29
N VAL A 287 -1.80 -8.88 8.95
CA VAL A 287 -2.53 -7.72 9.51
C VAL A 287 -4.02 -7.75 9.11
N THR A 288 -4.37 -8.16 7.89
CA THR A 288 -5.78 -8.30 7.49
C THR A 288 -6.48 -9.45 8.23
N ASN A 289 -5.80 -10.59 8.48
CA ASN A 289 -6.30 -11.67 9.33
C ASN A 289 -6.58 -11.17 10.76
N ILE A 290 -5.57 -10.58 11.41
CA ILE A 290 -5.66 -10.07 12.80
C ILE A 290 -6.81 -9.08 12.93
N THR A 291 -6.92 -8.10 12.02
CA THR A 291 -8.01 -7.10 12.06
C THR A 291 -9.39 -7.71 11.80
N VAL A 292 -9.53 -8.71 10.93
CA VAL A 292 -10.79 -9.46 10.74
C VAL A 292 -11.18 -10.25 11.99
N HIS A 293 -10.21 -10.84 12.72
CA HIS A 293 -10.48 -11.49 14.01
C HIS A 293 -10.88 -10.48 15.10
N GLY A 294 -10.23 -9.31 15.13
CA GLY A 294 -10.59 -8.19 16.02
C GLY A 294 -12.02 -7.71 15.79
N LEU A 295 -12.39 -7.42 14.54
CA LEU A 295 -13.74 -6.98 14.15
C LEU A 295 -14.83 -7.98 14.52
N LYS A 296 -14.60 -9.28 14.33
CA LYS A 296 -15.54 -10.34 14.76
C LYS A 296 -15.75 -10.32 16.28
N THR A 297 -14.68 -10.09 17.04
CA THR A 297 -14.72 -10.10 18.50
C THR A 297 -15.42 -8.85 19.05
N THR A 298 -15.04 -7.65 18.61
CA THR A 298 -15.69 -6.40 19.06
C THR A 298 -17.16 -6.34 18.64
N ALA A 299 -17.52 -6.87 17.46
CA ALA A 299 -18.92 -7.03 17.07
C ALA A 299 -19.71 -7.96 18.03
N CYS A 300 -19.13 -9.08 18.46
CA CYS A 300 -19.76 -9.98 19.44
C CYS A 300 -19.93 -9.30 20.81
N VAL A 301 -18.91 -8.56 21.28
CA VAL A 301 -18.98 -7.80 22.53
C VAL A 301 -20.04 -6.70 22.45
N ALA A 302 -20.09 -5.93 21.37
CA ALA A 302 -21.09 -4.88 21.16
C ALA A 302 -22.52 -5.45 21.11
N CYS A 303 -22.73 -6.59 20.45
CA CYS A 303 -24.04 -7.26 20.42
C CYS A 303 -24.45 -7.76 21.82
N LEU A 304 -23.52 -8.33 22.58
CA LEU A 304 -23.78 -8.78 23.95
C LEU A 304 -24.08 -7.60 24.90
N GLY A 305 -23.29 -6.53 24.82
CA GLY A 305 -23.49 -5.29 25.57
C GLY A 305 -24.85 -4.66 25.29
N MET A 306 -25.22 -4.53 24.01
CA MET A 306 -26.53 -4.05 23.60
C MET A 306 -27.68 -4.93 24.13
N ALA A 307 -27.54 -6.26 24.07
CA ALA A 307 -28.55 -7.18 24.60
C ALA A 307 -28.72 -7.07 26.14
N LEU A 308 -27.62 -6.91 26.88
CA LEU A 308 -27.63 -6.70 28.33
C LEU A 308 -28.16 -5.31 28.69
N TRP A 309 -27.84 -4.28 27.91
CA TRP A 309 -28.38 -2.93 28.05
C TRP A 309 -29.90 -2.89 27.84
N MET A 310 -30.40 -3.46 26.74
CA MET A 310 -31.85 -3.57 26.47
C MET A 310 -32.59 -4.30 27.60
N ARG A 311 -32.02 -5.40 28.12
CA ARG A 311 -32.58 -6.11 29.28
C ARG A 311 -32.57 -5.25 30.55
N SER A 312 -31.54 -4.44 30.75
CA SER A 312 -31.45 -3.51 31.90
C SER A 312 -32.50 -2.39 31.80
N VAL A 313 -32.71 -1.85 30.59
CA VAL A 313 -33.77 -0.85 30.32
C VAL A 313 -35.16 -1.44 30.57
N GLN A 314 -35.45 -2.63 30.05
CA GLN A 314 -36.74 -3.30 30.28
C GLN A 314 -37.02 -3.50 31.77
N LEU A 315 -36.05 -4.02 32.52
CA LEU A 315 -36.20 -4.21 33.97
C LEU A 315 -36.43 -2.91 34.75
N VAL A 316 -35.90 -1.78 34.29
CA VAL A 316 -36.21 -0.45 34.87
C VAL A 316 -37.62 0.00 34.49
N TYR A 317 -38.05 -0.23 33.25
CA TYR A 317 -39.39 0.14 32.77
C TYR A 317 -40.50 -0.64 33.50
N ASP A 318 -40.37 -1.98 33.58
CA ASP A 318 -41.34 -2.87 34.24
C ASP A 318 -41.52 -2.53 35.72
N ASN A 319 -40.42 -2.16 36.39
CA ASN A 319 -40.43 -1.75 37.80
C ASN A 319 -40.97 -0.33 38.03
N SER A 320 -41.29 0.41 36.97
CA SER A 320 -41.83 1.77 37.01
C SER A 320 -43.31 1.85 36.60
N HIS A 321 -43.83 0.78 35.97
CA HIS A 321 -45.22 0.66 35.51
C HIS A 321 -45.77 -0.74 35.86
N PRO A 322 -46.01 -1.01 37.17
CA PRO A 322 -46.48 -2.31 37.65
C PRO A 322 -47.97 -2.59 37.38
#